data_AF-A0A2L2NRN8-F1
#
_entry.id   AF-A0A2L2NRN8-F1
#
_cell.length_a   1.000
_cell.length_b   1.000
_cell.length_c   1.000
_cell.angle_alpha   90.00
_cell.angle_beta   90.00
_cell.angle_gamma   90.00
#
_symmetry.space_group_name_H-M   'P 1'
#
loop_
_entity.id
_entity.type
_entity.pdbx_description
1 polymer ?
#
loop_
_entity_poly.entity_id
_entity_poly.type
_entity_poly.pdbx_seq_one_letter_code
_entity_poly.pdbx_strand_id
1 'polypeptide(L)' 'MTNQPNPSNEIHHVGFPEGQLLGNGATVKECAEISAAYLQGKPLPTSNNEVINRINDRLTETSGYGQYSDWGKK' A
#
# COMPACT_ATOMS: atom_id res chain seq x y z
N MET A 1 -28.30 -2.60 17.08
CA MET A 1 -28.17 -3.03 15.67
C MET A 1 -27.95 -1.75 14.87
N THR A 2 -26.83 -1.43 14.23
CA THR A 2 -25.64 -2.18 13.79
C THR A 2 -24.45 -1.21 13.85
N ASN A 3 -23.58 -1.35 14.84
CA ASN A 3 -22.26 -0.71 14.80
C ASN A 3 -21.38 -1.64 13.96
N GLN A 4 -21.54 -1.61 12.64
CA GLN A 4 -20.52 -2.22 11.78
C GLN A 4 -19.27 -1.37 12.04
N PRO A 5 -18.20 -1.92 12.63
CA PRO A 5 -16.93 -1.21 12.57
C PRO A 5 -16.68 -0.97 11.08
N ASN A 6 -16.35 0.27 10.70
CA ASN A 6 -15.74 0.53 9.40
C ASN A 6 -14.76 -0.62 9.15
N PRO A 7 -14.77 -1.29 7.99
CA PRO A 7 -13.80 -2.34 7.71
C PRO A 7 -12.45 -1.73 8.03
N SER A 8 -11.90 -2.11 9.19
CA SER A 8 -10.57 -1.71 9.56
C SER A 8 -9.79 -2.29 8.42
N ASN A 9 -9.13 -1.43 7.65
CA ASN A 9 -8.30 -1.86 6.55
C ASN A 9 -7.29 -2.81 7.21
N GLU A 10 -7.57 -4.12 7.20
CA GLU A 10 -6.81 -5.17 7.88
C GLU A 10 -5.55 -5.43 7.04
N ILE A 11 -4.82 -4.35 6.75
CA ILE A 11 -3.46 -4.32 6.21
C ILE A 11 -2.48 -4.91 7.26
N HIS A 12 -2.98 -5.64 8.25
CA HIS A 12 -2.24 -6.13 9.42
C HIS A 12 -1.61 -7.49 9.16
N HIS A 13 -1.92 -8.16 8.05
CA HIS A 13 -1.39 -9.50 7.76
C HIS A 13 -0.08 -9.52 6.96
N VAL A 14 0.21 -8.45 6.19
CA VAL A 14 1.41 -8.38 5.34
C VAL A 14 2.21 -7.16 5.74
N GLY A 15 3.40 -7.38 6.31
CA GLY A 15 4.32 -6.30 6.67
C GLY A 15 4.72 -5.47 5.44
N PHE A 16 5.01 -4.18 5.66
CA PHE A 16 5.43 -3.28 4.59
C PHE A 16 6.82 -3.67 4.05
N PRO A 17 6.99 -3.85 2.71
CA PRO A 17 8.21 -4.39 2.12
C PRO A 17 9.33 -3.34 1.95
N GLU A 18 9.63 -2.56 3.00
CA GLU A 18 10.65 -1.50 2.99
C GLU A 18 12.01 -1.99 2.49
N GLY A 19 12.47 -3.14 3.00
CA GLY A 19 13.75 -3.72 2.59
C GLY A 19 13.80 -4.11 1.10
N GLN A 20 12.67 -4.52 0.52
CA GLN A 20 12.61 -4.80 -0.92
C GLN A 20 12.61 -3.52 -1.75
N LEU A 21 11.94 -2.46 -1.30
CA LEU A 21 11.94 -1.17 -1.99
C LEU A 21 13.35 -0.57 -2.01
N LEU A 22 13.97 -0.40 -0.84
CA LEU A 22 15.32 0.17 -0.72
C LEU A 22 16.37 -0.70 -1.43
N GLY A 23 16.25 -2.02 -1.33
CA GLY A 23 17.16 -2.97 -1.99
C GLY A 23 17.06 -2.97 -3.52
N ASN A 24 15.93 -2.54 -4.10
CA ASN A 24 15.73 -2.46 -5.56
C ASN A 24 15.88 -1.03 -6.11
N GLY A 25 16.48 -0.12 -5.34
CA GLY A 25 16.81 1.23 -5.81
C GLY A 25 15.72 2.26 -5.57
N ALA A 26 14.75 2.01 -4.69
CA ALA A 26 13.89 3.06 -4.17
C ALA A 26 14.71 4.04 -3.35
N THR A 27 14.47 5.34 -3.53
CA THR A 27 15.01 6.32 -2.59
C THR A 27 14.30 6.21 -1.24
N VAL A 28 14.96 6.64 -0.16
CA VAL A 28 14.35 6.71 1.17
C VAL A 28 13.06 7.53 1.15
N LYS A 29 13.03 8.59 0.33
CA LYS A 29 11.85 9.44 0.14
C LYS A 29 10.71 8.70 -0.53
N GLU A 30 10.96 8.02 -1.66
CA GLU A 30 9.93 7.19 -2.31
C GLU A 30 9.41 6.09 -1.40
N CYS A 31 10.30 5.43 -0.66
CA CYS A 31 9.91 4.40 0.29
C CYS A 31 8.99 4.96 1.39
N ALA A 32 9.29 6.15 1.91
CA ALA A 32 8.44 6.84 2.87
C ALA A 32 7.08 7.24 2.29
N GLU A 33 7.04 7.70 1.02
CA GLU A 33 5.78 8.05 0.33
C GLU A 33 4.89 6.82 0.10
N ILE A 34 5.49 5.70 -0.32
CA ILE A 34 4.79 4.42 -0.51
C ILE A 34 4.31 3.88 0.85
N SER A 35 5.14 3.95 1.90
CA SER A 35 4.77 3.52 3.26
C SER A 35 3.61 4.35 3.83
N ALA A 36 3.65 5.67 3.64
CA ALA A 36 2.58 6.56 4.08
C ALA A 36 1.27 6.26 3.33
N ALA A 37 1.33 6.04 2.01
CA ALA A 37 0.17 5.61 1.24
C ALA A 37 -0.36 4.26 1.74
N TYR A 38 0.53 3.30 2.01
CA TYR A 38 0.20 1.97 2.52
C TYR A 38 -0.54 2.03 3.87
N LEU A 39 -0.04 2.81 4.82
CA LEU A 39 -0.68 2.97 6.12
C LEU A 39 -2.03 3.72 6.04
N GLN A 40 -2.16 4.65 5.09
CA GLN A 40 -3.38 5.44 4.90
C GLN A 40 -4.44 4.73 4.05
N GLY A 41 -4.14 3.57 3.47
CA GLY A 41 -5.05 2.88 2.55
C GLY A 41 -5.32 3.66 1.25
N LYS A 42 -4.41 4.54 0.83
CA LYS A 42 -4.53 5.31 -0.42
C LYS A 42 -4.07 4.49 -1.63
N PRO A 43 -4.17 4.98 -2.87
CA PRO A 43 -3.44 4.36 -3.98
C PRO A 43 -1.93 4.47 -3.75
N LEU A 44 -1.15 3.42 -4.01
CA LEU A 44 0.31 3.49 -3.96
C LEU A 44 0.82 4.41 -5.10
N PRO A 45 1.80 5.28 -4.83
CA PRO A 45 2.36 6.14 -5.86
C PRO A 45 3.15 5.30 -6.88
N THR A 46 3.01 5.65 -8.15
CA THR A 46 3.86 5.13 -9.23
C THR A 46 5.26 5.73 -9.13
N SER A 47 6.26 4.86 -9.14
CA SER A 47 7.68 5.22 -9.23
C SER A 47 8.17 5.13 -10.67
N ASN A 48 9.29 5.81 -10.97
CA ASN A 48 9.99 5.68 -12.26
C ASN A 48 10.73 4.34 -12.41
N ASN A 49 10.77 3.54 -11.35
CA ASN A 49 11.40 2.23 -11.32
C ASN A 49 10.33 1.14 -11.43
N GLU A 50 10.35 0.41 -12.55
CA GLU A 50 9.38 -0.66 -12.84
C GLU A 50 9.37 -1.78 -11.78
N VAL A 51 10.51 -2.02 -11.12
CA VAL A 51 10.61 -3.01 -10.05
C VAL A 51 9.83 -2.57 -8.82
N ILE A 52 9.89 -1.29 -8.47
CA ILE A 52 9.09 -0.70 -7.37
C ILE A 52 7.60 -0.83 -7.68
N ASN A 53 7.19 -0.52 -8.92
CA ASN A 53 5.79 -0.65 -9.33
C ASN A 53 5.30 -2.10 -9.21
N ARG A 54 6.12 -3.08 -9.61
CA ARG A 54 5.80 -4.51 -9.40
C ARG A 54 5.68 -4.90 -7.93
N ILE A 55 6.52 -4.35 -7.05
CA ILE A 55 6.42 -4.59 -5.61
C ILE A 55 5.11 -4.00 -5.07
N ASN A 56 4.74 -2.80 -5.53
CA ASN A 56 3.49 -2.13 -5.16
C ASN A 56 2.25 -2.89 -5.66
N ASP A 57 2.27 -3.41 -6.89
CA ASP A 57 1.21 -4.27 -7.44
C ASP A 57 1.04 -5.53 -6.58
N ARG A 58 2.15 -6.24 -6.30
CA ARG A 58 2.10 -7.43 -5.46
C ARG A 58 1.59 -7.12 -4.06
N LEU A 59 1.96 -5.98 -3.49
CA LEU A 59 1.47 -5.53 -2.18
C LEU A 59 -0.04 -5.28 -2.21
N THR A 60 -0.55 -4.73 -3.32
CA THR A 60 -1.99 -4.56 -3.59
C THR A 60 -2.70 -5.91 -3.66
N GLU A 61 -2.15 -6.86 -4.42
CA GLU A 61 -2.70 -8.20 -4.63
C GLU A 61 -2.69 -9.08 -3.36
N THR A 62 -1.60 -9.05 -2.58
CA THR A 62 -1.44 -9.95 -1.42
C THR A 62 -2.07 -9.42 -0.13
N SER A 63 -2.12 -8.10 0.04
CA SER A 63 -2.58 -7.49 1.29
C SER A 63 -4.09 -7.20 1.29
N GLY A 64 -4.79 -7.45 0.18
CA GLY A 64 -6.15 -6.93 -0.04
C GLY A 64 -6.18 -5.39 -0.05
N TYR A 65 -5.02 -4.76 -0.21
CA TYR A 65 -4.84 -3.32 -0.18
C TYR A 65 -5.54 -2.72 -1.42
N GLY A 66 -6.38 -1.71 -1.21
CA GLY A 66 -7.25 -1.17 -2.26
C GLY A 66 -8.62 -1.85 -2.41
N GLN A 67 -8.89 -3.00 -1.77
CA GLN A 67 -10.21 -3.66 -1.85
C GLN A 67 -11.28 -3.01 -0.95
N TYR A 68 -10.87 -2.32 0.12
CA TYR A 68 -11.74 -1.58 1.04
C TYR A 68 -11.47 -0.07 1.07
N SER A 69 -10.57 0.41 0.21
CA SER A 69 -10.28 1.83 0.11
C SER A 69 -11.50 2.57 -0.43
N ASP A 70 -12.26 3.18 0.48
CA ASP A 70 -13.37 4.13 0.26
C ASP A 70 -12.85 5.43 -0.39
N TRP A 71 -12.05 5.31 -1.44
CA TRP A 71 -11.42 6.40 -2.19
C TRP A 71 -11.89 6.44 -3.65
N GLY A 72 -13.06 5.85 -3.92
CA GLY A 72 -13.66 5.77 -5.26
C GLY A 72 -15.18 5.96 -5.30
N LYS A 73 -15.86 6.36 -4.22
CA LYS A 73 -17.26 6.79 -4.31
C LYS A 73 -17.35 8.30 -4.49
N LYS A 74 -17.35 8.74 -5.76
CA LYS A 74 -18.14 9.89 -6.17
C LYS A 74 -18.69 9.69 -7.57
#